data_AF-A0A165GEM1-F1
#
_entry.id   AF-A0A165GEM1-F1
#
_cell.length_a   1.000
_cell.length_b   1.000
_cell.length_c   1.000
_cell.angle_alpha   90.00
_cell.angle_beta   90.00
_cell.angle_gamma   90.00
#
_symmetry.space_group_name_H-M   'P 1'
#
loop_
_entity.id
_entity.type
_entity.pdbx_description
1 polymer ?
#
loop_
_entity_poly.entity_id
_entity_poly.type
_entity_poly.pdbx_seq_one_letter_code
_entity_poly.pdbx_strand_id
1 'polypeptide(L)'
;MIPATYPGAIPTSALAQPFITEQLEKIEKSPASTNDKNLLRAAILYAPSLRGKLNIAWAVHDVGPEQLTDLAYYYWTNIIVRVRSAGGRTPAPSSHPSRKDFEPTVKPEPAKGLSVLKAEALVRDGYKCVITEKVDWKHVAEVKIRTGLGKAEAAHIMPFSLNDFEETNVPTLANKTAIWTALQAFSGRILDGLKGNGINSLENVLTLEACMHQMFGELVLALEPVEAKPNVYRILTWGNATDSREFLPEVVTLSDHSNSGKALPNRAYLSLHAAICKVLHASGRAEELDRILEDLNEGETPVLSHDGSTADLLEIALLRAVAVH
;
A
#
# COMPACT_ATOMS: atom_id res chain seq x y z
N MET A 1 -15.56 -4.01 -13.89
CA MET A 1 -16.49 -4.59 -12.89
C MET A 1 -16.22 -3.93 -11.56
N ILE A 2 -17.23 -3.47 -10.81
CA ILE A 2 -17.06 -3.06 -9.40
C ILE A 2 -17.77 -4.14 -8.57
N PRO A 3 -17.05 -4.94 -7.76
CA PRO A 3 -17.68 -6.02 -7.02
C PRO A 3 -18.65 -5.52 -5.96
N ALA A 4 -19.76 -6.23 -5.78
CA ALA A 4 -20.69 -5.96 -4.69
C ALA A 4 -20.02 -6.20 -3.34
N THR A 5 -20.40 -5.40 -2.34
CA THR A 5 -19.95 -5.58 -0.95
C THR A 5 -21.07 -6.19 -0.12
N TYR A 6 -20.71 -6.82 1.00
CA TYR A 6 -21.69 -7.51 1.85
C TYR A 6 -22.78 -6.53 2.34
N PRO A 7 -24.07 -6.78 2.11
CA PRO A 7 -25.13 -5.79 2.36
C PRO A 7 -25.63 -5.78 3.81
N GLY A 8 -25.33 -6.82 4.59
CA GLY A 8 -25.87 -7.00 5.95
C GLY A 8 -25.09 -6.27 7.05
N ALA A 9 -25.67 -6.26 8.25
CA ALA A 9 -24.97 -5.89 9.48
C ALA A 9 -23.82 -6.88 9.75
N ILE A 10 -22.72 -6.42 10.33
CA ILE A 10 -21.55 -7.26 10.60
C ILE A 10 -21.93 -8.32 11.65
N PRO A 11 -21.97 -9.62 11.30
CA PRO A 11 -22.22 -10.68 12.26
C PRO A 11 -21.01 -10.88 13.18
N THR A 12 -21.19 -11.66 14.25
CA THR A 12 -20.05 -12.12 15.05
C THR A 12 -19.11 -12.99 14.21
N SER A 13 -17.84 -13.09 14.59
CA SER A 13 -16.86 -13.90 13.84
C SER A 13 -17.31 -15.36 13.72
N ALA A 14 -17.93 -15.93 14.76
CA ALA A 14 -18.43 -17.30 14.74
C ALA A 14 -19.54 -17.50 13.70
N LEU A 15 -20.43 -16.51 13.53
CA LEU A 15 -21.53 -16.57 12.56
C LEU A 15 -21.07 -16.26 11.12
N ALA A 16 -19.99 -15.50 10.95
CA ALA A 16 -19.39 -15.26 9.63
C ALA A 16 -18.63 -16.48 9.08
N GLN A 17 -18.07 -17.31 9.97
CA GLN A 17 -17.13 -18.36 9.57
C GLN A 17 -17.70 -19.38 8.57
N PRO A 18 -18.93 -19.91 8.73
CA PRO A 18 -19.49 -20.85 7.76
C PRO A 18 -19.59 -20.27 6.35
N PHE A 19 -20.08 -19.02 6.24
CA PHE A 19 -20.16 -18.31 4.97
C PHE A 19 -18.78 -18.12 4.33
N ILE A 20 -17.79 -17.67 5.11
CA ILE A 20 -16.41 -17.50 4.62
C ILE A 20 -15.85 -18.84 4.11
N THR A 21 -16.02 -19.92 4.87
CA THR A 21 -15.53 -21.26 4.50
C THR A 21 -16.16 -21.73 3.18
N GLU A 22 -17.46 -21.53 3.00
CA GLU A 22 -18.16 -21.88 1.75
C GLU A 22 -17.55 -21.14 0.54
N GLN A 23 -17.22 -19.85 0.68
CA GLN A 23 -16.63 -19.09 -0.42
C GLN A 23 -15.18 -19.51 -0.71
N LEU A 24 -14.41 -19.92 0.31
CA LEU A 24 -13.09 -20.52 0.11
C LEU A 24 -13.18 -21.85 -0.65
N GLU A 25 -14.18 -22.69 -0.36
CA GLU A 25 -14.42 -23.91 -1.12
C GLU A 25 -14.85 -23.64 -2.57
N LYS A 26 -15.68 -22.62 -2.79
CA LYS A 26 -16.06 -22.18 -4.14
C LYS A 26 -14.85 -21.77 -4.97
N ILE A 27 -13.92 -21.01 -4.38
CA ILE A 27 -12.66 -20.63 -5.03
C ILE A 27 -11.85 -21.87 -5.38
N GLU A 28 -11.69 -22.79 -4.43
CA GLU A 28 -10.89 -24.00 -4.64
C GLU A 28 -11.40 -24.87 -5.80
N LYS A 29 -12.71 -25.07 -5.88
CA LYS A 29 -13.39 -25.89 -6.90
C LYS A 29 -13.56 -25.17 -8.25
N SER A 30 -13.19 -23.89 -8.34
CA SER A 30 -13.37 -23.10 -9.57
C SER A 30 -12.37 -23.47 -10.68
N PRO A 31 -12.62 -23.07 -11.94
CA PRO A 31 -11.67 -23.26 -13.05
C PRO A 31 -10.57 -22.18 -13.11
N ALA A 32 -10.56 -21.21 -12.19
CA ALA A 32 -9.56 -20.14 -12.16
C ALA A 32 -8.13 -20.68 -11.99
N SER A 33 -7.13 -19.89 -12.38
CA SER A 33 -5.73 -20.26 -12.22
C SER A 33 -5.36 -20.43 -10.74
N THR A 34 -4.30 -21.19 -10.45
CA THR A 34 -3.79 -21.36 -9.07
C THR A 34 -3.47 -20.00 -8.41
N ASN A 35 -2.88 -19.07 -9.17
CA ASN A 35 -2.52 -17.75 -8.67
C ASN A 35 -3.76 -16.90 -8.34
N ASP A 36 -4.80 -16.95 -9.17
CA ASP A 36 -6.06 -16.23 -8.93
C ASP A 36 -6.82 -16.79 -7.73
N LYS A 37 -6.85 -18.13 -7.61
CA LYS A 37 -7.40 -18.81 -6.43
C LYS A 37 -6.66 -18.38 -5.17
N ASN A 38 -5.32 -18.41 -5.18
CA ASN A 38 -4.51 -18.01 -4.05
C ASN A 38 -4.70 -16.54 -3.69
N LEU A 39 -4.78 -15.65 -4.68
CA LEU A 39 -5.05 -14.23 -4.48
C LEU A 39 -6.40 -14.00 -3.78
N LEU A 40 -7.49 -14.60 -4.28
CA LEU A 40 -8.82 -14.44 -3.68
C LEU A 40 -8.91 -15.06 -2.28
N ARG A 41 -8.32 -16.25 -2.09
CA ARG A 41 -8.23 -16.89 -0.76
C ARG A 41 -7.46 -16.00 0.21
N ALA A 42 -6.31 -15.50 -0.19
CA ALA A 42 -5.50 -14.59 0.62
C ALA A 42 -6.24 -13.29 0.93
N ALA A 43 -6.94 -12.71 -0.04
CA ALA A 43 -7.73 -11.49 0.15
C ALA A 43 -8.84 -11.68 1.19
N ILE A 44 -9.54 -12.81 1.19
CA ILE A 44 -10.52 -13.14 2.24
C ILE A 44 -9.85 -13.33 3.60
N LEU A 45 -8.74 -14.07 3.66
CA LEU A 45 -8.10 -14.44 4.92
C LEU A 45 -7.41 -13.27 5.62
N TYR A 46 -6.77 -12.40 4.84
CA TYR A 46 -5.91 -11.33 5.34
C TYR A 46 -6.53 -9.95 5.31
N ALA A 47 -7.74 -9.76 4.77
CA ALA A 47 -8.44 -8.49 4.89
C ALA A 47 -8.47 -8.01 6.37
N PRO A 48 -8.11 -6.73 6.63
CA PRO A 48 -7.72 -6.25 7.97
C PRO A 48 -8.90 -6.06 8.93
N SER A 49 -10.13 -6.35 8.51
CA SER A 49 -11.31 -6.35 9.37
C SER A 49 -12.28 -7.45 8.96
N LEU A 50 -13.13 -7.90 9.88
CA LEU A 50 -14.18 -8.86 9.57
C LEU A 50 -15.12 -8.36 8.46
N ARG A 51 -15.42 -7.06 8.44
CA ARG A 51 -16.18 -6.41 7.37
C ARG A 51 -15.47 -6.58 6.02
N GLY A 52 -14.15 -6.38 5.99
CA GLY A 52 -13.33 -6.59 4.80
C GLY A 52 -13.39 -8.03 4.31
N LYS A 53 -13.18 -9.00 5.21
CA LYS A 53 -13.28 -10.44 4.88
C LYS A 53 -14.63 -10.79 4.27
N LEU A 54 -15.71 -10.29 4.88
CA LEU A 54 -17.08 -10.48 4.40
C LEU A 54 -17.34 -9.79 3.05
N ASN A 55 -16.77 -8.60 2.81
CA ASN A 55 -16.90 -7.92 1.52
C ASN A 55 -16.28 -8.75 0.39
N ILE A 56 -15.07 -9.28 0.59
CA ILE A 56 -14.41 -10.11 -0.42
C ILE A 56 -15.14 -11.45 -0.59
N ALA A 57 -15.53 -12.10 0.52
CA ALA A 57 -16.31 -13.33 0.44
C ALA A 57 -17.65 -13.11 -0.28
N TRP A 58 -18.32 -11.98 -0.04
CA TRP A 58 -19.56 -11.64 -0.74
C TRP A 58 -19.33 -11.36 -2.22
N ALA A 59 -18.26 -10.67 -2.59
CA ALA A 59 -17.89 -10.50 -4.00
C ALA A 59 -17.68 -11.86 -4.69
N VAL A 60 -17.05 -12.82 -4.02
CA VAL A 60 -16.89 -14.20 -4.50
C VAL A 60 -18.23 -14.93 -4.59
N HIS A 61 -19.14 -14.72 -3.63
CA HIS A 61 -20.48 -15.29 -3.65
C HIS A 61 -21.29 -14.83 -4.87
N ASP A 62 -21.25 -13.53 -5.15
CA ASP A 62 -22.08 -12.84 -6.15
C ASP A 62 -21.73 -13.21 -7.60
N VAL A 63 -20.46 -13.54 -7.88
CA VAL A 63 -20.00 -13.90 -9.23
C VAL A 63 -20.02 -15.41 -9.49
N GLY A 64 -20.16 -15.83 -10.75
CA GLY A 64 -20.06 -17.25 -11.12
C GLY A 64 -18.63 -17.80 -10.97
N PRO A 65 -18.42 -19.13 -10.84
CA PRO A 65 -17.08 -19.72 -10.77
C PRO A 65 -16.16 -19.34 -11.94
N GLU A 66 -16.72 -19.22 -13.15
CA GLU A 66 -16.01 -18.79 -14.37
C GLU A 66 -15.54 -17.32 -14.33
N GLN A 67 -16.17 -16.49 -13.48
CA GLN A 67 -15.87 -15.05 -13.36
C GLN A 67 -14.90 -14.75 -12.22
N LEU A 68 -14.42 -15.78 -11.49
CA LEU A 68 -13.48 -15.57 -10.38
C LEU A 68 -12.12 -15.05 -10.87
N THR A 69 -11.73 -15.37 -12.10
CA THR A 69 -10.53 -14.78 -12.72
C THR A 69 -10.66 -13.27 -12.86
N ASP A 70 -11.81 -12.76 -13.34
CA ASP A 70 -12.05 -11.31 -13.45
C ASP A 70 -12.06 -10.62 -12.09
N LEU A 71 -12.60 -11.29 -11.07
CA LEU A 71 -12.60 -10.77 -9.70
C LEU A 71 -11.18 -10.73 -9.10
N ALA A 72 -10.38 -11.78 -9.33
CA ALA A 72 -8.98 -11.80 -8.93
C ALA A 72 -8.21 -10.67 -9.63
N TYR A 73 -8.41 -10.53 -10.94
CA TYR A 73 -7.83 -9.46 -11.74
C TYR A 73 -8.18 -8.07 -11.21
N TYR A 74 -9.44 -7.85 -10.80
CA TYR A 74 -9.86 -6.59 -10.20
C TYR A 74 -9.06 -6.23 -8.94
N TYR A 75 -8.88 -7.16 -8.00
CA TYR A 75 -8.11 -6.89 -6.78
C TYR A 75 -6.60 -6.80 -7.05
N TRP A 76 -6.09 -7.60 -7.97
CA TRP A 76 -4.70 -7.55 -8.41
C TRP A 76 -4.34 -6.15 -8.95
N THR A 77 -5.10 -5.69 -9.94
CA THR A 77 -4.84 -4.42 -10.63
C THR A 77 -5.14 -3.19 -9.78
N ASN A 78 -6.24 -3.20 -9.01
CA ASN A 78 -6.70 -2.00 -8.28
C ASN A 78 -6.14 -1.86 -6.86
N ILE A 79 -5.55 -2.92 -6.29
CA ILE A 79 -4.91 -2.86 -4.98
C ILE A 79 -3.42 -3.16 -5.10
N ILE A 80 -3.07 -4.39 -5.48
CA ILE A 80 -1.70 -4.90 -5.36
C ILE A 80 -0.75 -4.14 -6.28
N VAL A 81 -1.04 -4.13 -7.59
CA VAL A 81 -0.22 -3.45 -8.59
C VAL A 81 -0.11 -1.96 -8.31
N ARG A 82 -1.21 -1.28 -7.94
CA ARG A 82 -1.18 0.16 -7.66
C ARG A 82 -0.31 0.50 -6.47
N VAL A 83 -0.48 -0.20 -5.36
CA VAL A 83 0.27 0.09 -4.14
C VAL A 83 1.75 -0.22 -4.35
N ARG A 84 2.07 -1.34 -5.00
CA ARG A 84 3.46 -1.73 -5.31
C ARG A 84 4.15 -0.78 -6.31
N SER A 85 3.43 -0.36 -7.35
CA SER A 85 3.99 0.51 -8.40
C SER A 85 4.21 1.93 -7.91
N ALA A 86 3.44 2.37 -6.91
CA ALA A 86 3.53 3.69 -6.28
C ALA A 86 4.48 3.73 -5.07
N GLY A 87 4.75 2.58 -4.44
CA GLY A 87 5.56 2.49 -3.22
C GLY A 87 7.05 2.72 -3.43
N GLY A 88 7.75 3.12 -2.36
CA GLY A 88 9.21 3.18 -2.30
C GLY A 88 9.82 4.35 -3.08
N ARG A 89 8.99 5.24 -3.62
CA ARG A 89 9.41 6.44 -4.32
C ARG A 89 9.05 7.67 -3.50
N THR A 90 10.01 8.57 -3.33
CA THR A 90 9.69 9.93 -2.88
C THR A 90 9.15 10.70 -4.09
N PRO A 91 7.95 11.33 -4.01
CA PRO A 91 7.47 12.18 -5.09
C PRO A 91 8.51 13.26 -5.38
N ALA A 92 8.95 13.37 -6.63
CA ALA A 92 9.84 14.45 -7.03
C ALA A 92 9.09 15.79 -6.88
N PRO A 93 9.74 16.87 -6.43
CA PRO A 93 9.17 18.20 -6.56
C PRO A 93 8.92 18.44 -8.06
N SER A 94 7.68 18.69 -8.48
CA SER A 94 7.39 18.92 -9.88
C SER A 94 8.11 20.18 -10.37
N SER A 95 9.13 20.00 -11.22
CA SER A 95 9.81 21.08 -11.93
C SER A 95 9.45 21.00 -13.41
N HIS A 96 8.26 21.46 -13.77
CA HIS A 96 7.87 21.57 -15.18
C HIS A 96 8.16 22.99 -15.73
N PRO A 97 8.89 23.13 -16.85
CA PRO A 97 9.22 24.43 -17.47
C PRO A 97 8.05 25.14 -18.18
N SER A 98 6.83 24.63 -18.11
CA SER A 98 5.70 25.05 -18.95
C SER A 98 4.58 25.79 -18.20
N ARG A 99 4.87 26.36 -17.02
CA ARG A 99 3.94 27.25 -16.31
C ARG A 99 3.84 28.58 -17.08
N LYS A 100 3.04 28.61 -18.15
CA LYS A 100 2.55 29.87 -18.71
C LYS A 100 1.63 30.50 -17.65
N ASP A 101 2.03 31.69 -17.23
CA ASP A 101 1.33 32.57 -16.31
C ASP A 101 -0.16 32.62 -16.61
N PHE A 102 -1.04 32.40 -15.63
CA PHE A 102 -2.27 33.18 -15.41
C PHE A 102 -2.90 32.84 -14.03
N GLU A 103 -3.15 33.92 -13.28
CA GLU A 103 -3.98 34.15 -12.07
C GLU A 103 -3.61 33.56 -10.69
N PRO A 104 -3.64 34.39 -9.62
CA PRO A 104 -3.20 34.00 -8.27
C PRO A 104 -4.38 33.47 -7.45
N THR A 105 -4.75 32.21 -7.65
CA THR A 105 -5.31 31.43 -6.53
C THR A 105 -4.14 30.76 -5.82
N VAL A 106 -3.76 31.29 -4.65
CA VAL A 106 -2.71 30.71 -3.80
C VAL A 106 -3.22 29.38 -3.24
N LYS A 107 -3.21 28.32 -4.07
CA LYS A 107 -3.16 26.94 -3.58
C LYS A 107 -1.73 26.72 -3.08
N PRO A 108 -1.51 26.22 -1.85
CA PRO A 108 -0.17 25.87 -1.42
C PRO A 108 0.44 24.89 -2.42
N GLU A 109 1.62 25.20 -2.94
CA GLU A 109 2.31 24.34 -3.90
C GLU A 109 2.50 22.94 -3.28
N PRO A 110 2.14 21.84 -3.97
CA PRO A 110 2.24 20.48 -3.46
C PRO A 110 3.63 20.16 -2.89
N ALA A 111 4.68 20.71 -3.52
CA ALA A 111 6.06 20.57 -3.09
C ALA A 111 6.36 21.21 -1.71
N LYS A 112 5.71 22.34 -1.37
CA LYS A 112 5.86 22.99 -0.06
C LYS A 112 5.11 22.23 1.03
N GLY A 113 3.96 21.65 0.70
CA GLY A 113 3.23 20.78 1.63
C GLY A 113 4.02 19.52 2.00
N LEU A 114 4.63 18.88 1.00
CA LEU A 114 5.42 17.66 1.21
C LEU A 114 6.69 17.89 2.02
N SER A 115 7.37 19.03 1.82
CA SER A 115 8.57 19.36 2.60
C SER A 115 8.26 19.64 4.07
N VAL A 116 7.14 20.32 4.36
CA VAL A 116 6.65 20.53 5.73
C VAL A 116 6.28 19.19 6.37
N LEU A 117 5.50 18.36 5.69
CA LEU A 117 5.12 17.02 6.17
C LEU A 117 6.35 16.17 6.54
N LYS A 118 7.38 16.21 5.69
CA LYS A 118 8.63 15.51 5.96
C LYS A 118 9.35 16.02 7.20
N ALA A 119 9.43 17.34 7.37
CA ALA A 119 10.05 17.93 8.54
C ALA A 119 9.28 17.57 9.83
N GLU A 120 7.96 17.59 9.78
CA GLU A 120 7.12 17.24 10.92
C GLU A 120 7.22 15.76 11.30
N ALA A 121 7.27 14.85 10.31
CA ALA A 121 7.47 13.43 10.55
C ALA A 121 8.83 13.14 11.19
N LEU A 122 9.90 13.78 10.70
CA LEU A 122 11.23 13.66 11.29
C LEU A 122 11.25 14.12 12.75
N VAL A 123 10.65 15.27 13.06
CA VAL A 123 10.55 15.78 14.44
C VAL A 123 9.76 14.82 15.34
N ARG A 124 8.61 14.32 14.87
CA ARG A 124 7.79 13.33 15.60
C ARG A 124 8.59 12.06 15.89
N ASP A 125 9.34 11.56 14.92
CA ASP A 125 10.08 10.31 15.02
C ASP A 125 11.49 10.48 15.62
N GLY A 126 11.78 11.66 16.21
CA GLY A 126 13.04 11.94 16.90
C GLY A 126 14.25 11.94 15.97
N TYR A 127 14.04 12.31 14.71
CA TYR A 127 15.01 12.31 13.61
C TYR A 127 15.62 10.93 13.32
N LYS A 128 14.89 9.86 13.61
CA LYS A 128 15.34 8.48 13.45
C LYS A 128 14.44 7.70 12.53
N CYS A 129 15.00 6.69 11.88
CA CYS A 129 14.20 5.61 11.32
C CYS A 129 13.44 4.91 12.45
N VAL A 130 12.11 4.77 12.32
CA VAL A 130 11.27 4.15 13.36
C VAL A 130 11.50 2.63 13.51
N ILE A 131 12.26 2.02 12.59
CA ILE A 131 12.57 0.58 12.59
C ILE A 131 13.99 0.31 13.08
N THR A 132 14.98 0.94 12.47
CA THR A 132 16.41 0.66 12.74
C THR A 132 17.03 1.60 13.77
N GLU A 133 16.27 2.61 14.21
CA GLU A 133 16.70 3.73 15.05
C GLU A 133 17.84 4.58 14.49
N LYS A 134 18.35 4.28 13.28
CA LYS A 134 19.41 5.06 12.63
C LYS A 134 18.99 6.52 12.52
N VAL A 135 19.90 7.41 12.92
CA VAL A 135 19.67 8.86 12.95
C VAL A 135 19.86 9.44 11.55
N ASP A 136 19.00 10.39 11.18
CA ASP A 136 19.18 11.16 9.97
C ASP A 136 20.50 11.93 10.00
N TRP A 137 21.37 11.68 9.03
CA TRP A 137 22.70 12.26 8.96
C TRP A 137 22.73 13.80 8.97
N LYS A 138 21.64 14.47 8.58
CA LYS A 138 21.55 15.94 8.63
C LYS A 138 21.14 16.48 10.00
N HIS A 139 20.59 15.64 10.88
CA HIS A 139 20.04 16.02 12.18
C HIS A 139 20.80 15.36 13.35
N VAL A 140 22.04 14.96 13.12
CA VAL A 140 22.89 14.28 14.11
C VAL A 140 23.13 15.13 15.37
N ALA A 141 23.10 16.45 15.25
CA ALA A 141 23.21 17.38 16.38
C ALA A 141 21.99 17.36 17.30
N GLU A 142 20.83 16.93 16.80
CA GLU A 142 19.56 16.91 17.53
C GLU A 142 19.39 15.67 18.42
N VAL A 143 20.31 14.68 18.33
CA VAL A 143 20.18 13.38 18.99
C VAL A 143 21.34 13.10 19.94
N LYS A 144 21.02 12.74 21.19
CA LYS A 144 22.01 12.44 22.26
C LYS A 144 22.72 11.09 22.10
N ILE A 145 22.00 10.05 21.66
CA ILE A 145 22.51 8.68 21.53
C ILE A 145 22.41 8.24 20.07
N ARG A 146 23.54 7.85 19.50
CA ARG A 146 23.65 7.42 18.09
C ARG A 146 23.73 5.90 18.03
N THR A 147 22.77 5.30 17.34
CA THR A 147 22.72 3.86 17.03
C THR A 147 23.23 3.55 15.62
N GLY A 148 23.43 4.59 14.80
CA GLY A 148 23.92 4.53 13.42
C GLY A 148 23.48 5.77 12.65
N LEU A 149 24.00 5.96 11.44
CA LEU A 149 23.60 7.04 10.55
C LEU A 149 22.90 6.47 9.31
N GLY A 150 21.87 7.18 8.83
CA GLY A 150 21.18 6.87 7.59
C GLY A 150 20.58 8.13 6.99
N LYS A 151 20.25 8.09 5.69
CA LYS A 151 19.40 9.10 5.08
C LYS A 151 17.96 8.76 5.42
N ALA A 152 17.30 9.62 6.20
CA ALA A 152 15.91 9.43 6.57
C ALA A 152 14.95 10.16 5.62
N GLU A 153 13.83 9.51 5.35
CA GLU A 153 12.79 9.98 4.45
C GLU A 153 11.42 9.79 5.09
N ALA A 154 10.50 10.69 4.76
CA ALA A 154 9.10 10.52 5.07
C ALA A 154 8.53 9.53 4.05
N ALA A 155 8.21 8.33 4.54
CA ALA A 155 7.62 7.26 3.77
C ALA A 155 6.11 7.25 4.00
N HIS A 156 5.33 7.40 2.92
CA HIS A 156 3.89 7.22 2.98
C HIS A 156 3.54 5.75 3.26
N ILE A 157 2.58 5.50 4.16
CA ILE A 157 2.06 4.17 4.45
C ILE A 157 1.24 3.69 3.25
N MET A 158 0.24 4.47 2.87
CA MET A 158 -0.51 4.32 1.63
C MET A 158 0.07 5.32 0.62
N PRO A 159 0.58 4.86 -0.55
CA PRO A 159 1.38 5.70 -1.42
C PRO A 159 0.70 6.99 -1.88
N PHE A 160 1.48 8.07 -1.98
CA PHE A 160 1.02 9.39 -2.41
C PHE A 160 0.28 9.36 -3.77
N SER A 161 0.82 8.65 -4.76
CA SER A 161 0.27 8.59 -6.12
C SER A 161 -1.00 7.74 -6.26
N LEU A 162 -1.52 7.17 -5.16
CA LEU A 162 -2.93 6.70 -5.14
C LEU A 162 -3.90 7.89 -5.30
N ASN A 163 -3.46 9.09 -4.93
CA ASN A 163 -4.09 10.33 -5.35
C ASN A 163 -3.33 10.87 -6.55
N ASP A 164 -3.89 10.67 -7.73
CA ASP A 164 -3.46 11.40 -8.91
C ASP A 164 -4.10 12.80 -8.83
N PHE A 165 -3.25 13.82 -8.62
CA PHE A 165 -3.65 15.22 -8.45
C PHE A 165 -3.85 15.95 -9.78
N GLU A 166 -3.60 15.30 -10.93
CA GLU A 166 -3.86 15.88 -12.24
C GLU A 166 -5.22 15.37 -12.78
N GLU A 167 -6.17 16.30 -12.95
CA GLU A 167 -7.37 16.09 -13.75
C GLU A 167 -7.00 16.22 -15.23
N THR A 168 -6.30 15.24 -15.79
CA THR A 168 -6.18 15.15 -17.25
C THR A 168 -6.98 13.98 -17.78
N ASN A 169 -8.10 14.36 -18.42
CA ASN A 169 -8.96 13.60 -19.31
C ASN A 169 -9.53 12.25 -18.81
N VAL A 170 -10.71 11.97 -19.35
CA VAL A 170 -11.73 11.02 -18.87
C VAL A 170 -11.29 9.55 -18.65
N PRO A 171 -10.15 9.00 -19.16
CA PRO A 171 -9.71 7.65 -18.77
C PRO A 171 -9.21 7.50 -17.32
N THR A 172 -8.82 8.58 -16.64
CA THR A 172 -8.17 8.52 -15.30
C THR A 172 -9.17 8.44 -14.14
N LEU A 173 -10.36 9.04 -14.27
CA LEU A 173 -11.34 9.13 -13.17
C LEU A 173 -12.00 7.78 -12.83
N ALA A 174 -12.28 6.96 -13.85
CA ALA A 174 -12.82 5.60 -13.68
C ALA A 174 -11.84 4.70 -12.91
N ASN A 175 -10.53 4.89 -13.14
CA ASN A 175 -9.47 4.17 -12.45
C ASN A 175 -9.33 4.59 -10.97
N LYS A 176 -9.40 5.89 -10.65
CA LYS A 176 -9.32 6.38 -9.25
C LYS A 176 -10.44 5.83 -8.38
N THR A 177 -11.68 5.87 -8.89
CA THR A 177 -12.86 5.37 -8.16
C THR A 177 -12.73 3.88 -7.89
N ALA A 178 -12.25 3.09 -8.87
CA ALA A 178 -12.05 1.66 -8.71
C ALA A 178 -11.01 1.33 -7.62
N ILE A 179 -9.85 2.02 -7.61
CA ILE A 179 -8.79 1.83 -6.60
C ILE A 179 -9.32 2.06 -5.18
N TRP A 180 -9.92 3.23 -4.95
CA TRP A 180 -10.44 3.58 -3.63
C TRP A 180 -11.63 2.72 -3.21
N THR A 181 -12.44 2.27 -4.17
CA THR A 181 -13.53 1.32 -3.90
C THR A 181 -12.99 -0.04 -3.50
N ALA A 182 -11.97 -0.56 -4.21
CA ALA A 182 -11.31 -1.81 -3.89
C ALA A 182 -10.64 -1.77 -2.51
N LEU A 183 -9.89 -0.70 -2.21
CA LEU A 183 -9.24 -0.51 -0.89
C LEU A 183 -10.25 -0.41 0.25
N GLN A 184 -11.38 0.29 0.06
CA GLN A 184 -12.45 0.36 1.07
C GLN A 184 -13.16 -0.98 1.26
N ALA A 185 -13.47 -1.68 0.17
CA ALA A 185 -14.06 -3.01 0.21
C ALA A 185 -13.14 -3.99 0.96
N PHE A 186 -11.86 -4.04 0.60
CA PHE A 186 -10.84 -4.89 1.22
C PHE A 186 -10.59 -4.52 2.68
N SER A 187 -10.42 -3.24 2.98
CA SER A 187 -10.20 -2.80 4.37
C SER A 187 -11.43 -3.02 5.27
N GLY A 188 -12.63 -2.99 4.68
CA GLY A 188 -13.90 -2.95 5.41
C GLY A 188 -14.10 -1.65 6.20
N ARG A 189 -13.43 -0.57 5.79
CA ARG A 189 -13.44 0.74 6.45
C ARG A 189 -13.68 1.85 5.44
N ILE A 190 -14.23 2.96 5.93
CA ILE A 190 -14.31 4.19 5.17
C ILE A 190 -12.92 4.82 5.16
N LEU A 191 -12.40 5.14 3.97
CA LEU A 191 -11.05 5.68 3.78
C LEU A 191 -11.06 7.14 3.29
N ASP A 192 -12.19 7.84 3.38
CA ASP A 192 -12.31 9.22 2.88
C ASP A 192 -11.32 10.20 3.52
N GLY A 193 -10.98 9.98 4.79
CA GLY A 193 -9.94 10.77 5.49
C GLY A 193 -8.51 10.58 4.95
N LEU A 194 -8.28 9.55 4.12
CA LEU A 194 -7.00 9.28 3.46
C LEU A 194 -6.96 9.80 2.01
N LYS A 195 -8.11 10.11 1.42
CA LYS A 195 -8.24 10.58 0.03
C LYS A 195 -7.93 12.08 -0.09
N GLY A 196 -7.60 12.52 -1.30
CA GLY A 196 -7.29 13.92 -1.59
C GLY A 196 -6.20 14.49 -0.68
N ASN A 197 -6.52 15.53 0.07
CA ASN A 197 -5.56 16.17 0.98
C ASN A 197 -5.11 15.24 2.13
N GLY A 198 -5.93 14.26 2.50
CA GLY A 198 -5.66 13.33 3.60
C GLY A 198 -4.44 12.43 3.39
N ILE A 199 -4.02 12.21 2.12
CA ILE A 199 -2.85 11.39 1.81
C ILE A 199 -1.55 11.97 2.36
N ASN A 200 -1.51 13.30 2.52
CA ASN A 200 -0.40 14.06 3.08
C ASN A 200 -0.59 14.36 4.58
N SER A 201 -1.31 13.50 5.30
CA SER A 201 -1.41 13.56 6.76
C SER A 201 -0.20 12.89 7.42
N LEU A 202 0.20 13.39 8.59
CA LEU A 202 1.17 12.73 9.47
C LEU A 202 0.73 11.30 9.86
N GLU A 203 -0.58 11.07 9.89
CA GLU A 203 -1.17 9.75 10.10
C GLU A 203 -0.85 8.74 8.98
N ASN A 204 -0.51 9.21 7.79
CA ASN A 204 -0.14 8.37 6.65
C ASN A 204 1.37 8.36 6.37
N VAL A 205 2.21 8.86 7.28
CA VAL A 205 3.65 8.96 7.05
C VAL A 205 4.46 8.47 8.25
N LEU A 206 5.53 7.73 7.98
CA LEU A 206 6.56 7.35 8.95
C LEU A 206 7.97 7.72 8.46
N THR A 207 8.89 7.94 9.39
CA THR A 207 10.30 8.17 9.06
C THR A 207 11.02 6.83 8.87
N LEU A 208 11.51 6.57 7.65
CA LEU A 208 12.29 5.39 7.31
C LEU A 208 13.65 5.79 6.75
N GLU A 209 14.68 5.00 7.06
CA GLU A 209 15.94 5.09 6.32
C GLU A 209 15.81 4.41 4.96
N ALA A 210 16.65 4.80 4.00
CA ALA A 210 16.56 4.40 2.60
C ALA A 210 16.26 2.91 2.34
N CYS A 211 16.97 1.98 2.98
CA CYS A 211 16.75 0.55 2.77
C CYS A 211 15.38 0.10 3.29
N MET A 212 14.98 0.57 4.49
CA MET A 212 13.64 0.27 5.02
C MET A 212 12.54 0.91 4.17
N HIS A 213 12.74 2.14 3.68
CA HIS A 213 11.79 2.83 2.82
C HIS A 213 11.57 2.04 1.52
N GLN A 214 12.65 1.57 0.90
CA GLN A 214 12.60 0.72 -0.28
C GLN A 214 11.80 -0.57 0.00
N MET A 215 12.20 -1.35 1.01
CA MET A 215 11.52 -2.62 1.35
C MET A 215 10.04 -2.43 1.70
N PHE A 216 9.70 -1.33 2.39
CA PHE A 216 8.31 -1.01 2.73
C PHE A 216 7.47 -0.70 1.48
N GLY A 217 8.08 0.00 0.50
CA GLY A 217 7.46 0.30 -0.79
C GLY A 217 7.35 -0.90 -1.73
N GLU A 218 8.32 -1.81 -1.66
CA GLU A 218 8.34 -3.07 -2.40
C GLU A 218 7.39 -4.12 -1.83
N LEU A 219 6.71 -3.80 -0.72
CA LEU A 219 5.78 -4.70 -0.02
C LEU A 219 6.47 -5.99 0.49
N VAL A 220 7.77 -5.92 0.74
CA VAL A 220 8.56 -7.00 1.36
C VAL A 220 8.85 -6.73 2.84
N LEU A 221 8.46 -5.57 3.36
CA LEU A 221 8.47 -5.23 4.78
C LEU A 221 7.14 -4.58 5.18
N ALA A 222 6.57 -4.98 6.33
CA ALA A 222 5.36 -4.37 6.87
C ALA A 222 5.38 -4.25 8.40
N LEU A 223 4.57 -3.33 8.92
CA LEU A 223 4.32 -3.15 10.35
C LEU A 223 2.91 -3.64 10.70
N GLU A 224 2.80 -4.87 11.22
CA GLU A 224 1.53 -5.45 11.62
C GLU A 224 1.15 -5.02 13.05
N PRO A 225 -0.03 -4.42 13.26
CA PRO A 225 -0.44 -4.01 14.59
C PRO A 225 -0.56 -5.19 15.57
N VAL A 226 0.05 -5.09 16.75
CA VAL A 226 -0.09 -6.10 17.81
C VAL A 226 -1.41 -5.89 18.55
N GLU A 227 -2.24 -6.93 18.65
CA GLU A 227 -3.56 -6.86 19.29
C GLU A 227 -3.46 -6.38 20.75
N ALA A 228 -4.43 -5.57 21.17
CA ALA A 228 -4.52 -4.93 22.49
C ALA A 228 -3.32 -4.04 22.91
N LYS A 229 -2.32 -3.83 22.04
CA LYS A 229 -1.19 -2.93 22.30
C LYS A 229 -1.25 -1.71 21.37
N PRO A 230 -1.62 -0.52 21.88
CA PRO A 230 -1.65 0.69 21.06
C PRO A 230 -0.24 1.03 20.59
N ASN A 231 -0.12 1.46 19.33
CA ASN A 231 1.12 1.89 18.69
C ASN A 231 2.30 0.89 18.71
N VAL A 232 2.04 -0.38 19.00
CA VAL A 232 3.05 -1.46 18.92
C VAL A 232 2.77 -2.31 17.68
N TYR A 233 3.82 -2.57 16.91
CA TYR A 233 3.73 -3.29 15.64
C TYR A 233 4.80 -4.36 15.55
N ARG A 234 4.43 -5.54 15.06
CA ARG A 234 5.33 -6.62 14.68
C ARG A 234 5.90 -6.32 13.30
N ILE A 235 7.20 -6.49 13.13
CA ILE A 235 7.82 -6.41 11.81
C ILE A 235 7.61 -7.73 11.08
N LEU A 236 7.08 -7.64 9.87
CA LEU A 236 6.95 -8.74 8.92
C LEU A 236 7.87 -8.49 7.74
N THR A 237 8.50 -9.55 7.25
CA THR A 237 9.44 -9.51 6.11
C THR A 237 9.20 -10.71 5.19
N TRP A 238 9.38 -10.51 3.89
CA TRP A 238 9.24 -11.55 2.87
C TRP A 238 10.36 -11.47 1.83
N GLY A 239 10.53 -12.53 1.04
CA GLY A 239 11.52 -12.57 -0.05
C GLY A 239 12.94 -12.29 0.45
N ASN A 240 13.68 -11.47 -0.29
CA ASN A 240 15.03 -11.05 0.06
C ASN A 240 15.14 -10.30 1.42
N ALA A 241 14.04 -9.70 1.91
CA ALA A 241 14.02 -9.02 3.20
C ALA A 241 14.05 -10.01 4.38
N THR A 242 13.78 -11.30 4.14
CA THR A 242 13.87 -12.33 5.19
C THR A 242 15.30 -12.50 5.69
N ASP A 243 16.31 -12.31 4.86
CA ASP A 243 17.73 -12.35 5.27
C ASP A 243 18.08 -11.19 6.21
N SER A 244 17.38 -10.06 6.09
CA SER A 244 17.55 -8.92 6.99
C SER A 244 16.89 -9.11 8.35
N ARG A 245 16.06 -10.16 8.54
CA ARG A 245 15.21 -10.33 9.73
C ARG A 245 16.01 -10.40 11.02
N GLU A 246 17.21 -10.99 11.01
CA GLU A 246 18.07 -11.11 12.19
C GLU A 246 18.59 -9.77 12.70
N PHE A 247 18.66 -8.75 11.82
CA PHE A 247 19.12 -7.41 12.14
C PHE A 247 17.98 -6.44 12.51
N LEU A 248 16.73 -6.91 12.43
CA LEU A 248 15.54 -6.12 12.73
C LEU A 248 14.94 -6.50 14.09
N PRO A 249 14.41 -5.52 14.85
CA PRO A 249 13.71 -5.83 16.08
C PRO A 249 12.47 -6.68 15.78
N GLU A 250 11.99 -7.45 16.76
CA GLU A 250 10.75 -8.22 16.59
C GLU A 250 9.53 -7.30 16.52
N VAL A 251 9.54 -6.25 17.35
CA VAL A 251 8.47 -5.27 17.49
C VAL A 251 9.03 -3.86 17.56
N VAL A 252 8.25 -2.90 17.07
CA VAL A 252 8.52 -1.47 17.19
C VAL A 252 7.35 -0.79 17.89
N THR A 253 7.65 0.24 18.68
CA THR A 253 6.67 1.10 19.32
C THR A 253 6.79 2.48 18.72
N LEU A 254 5.70 2.99 18.13
CA LEU A 254 5.66 4.33 17.57
C LEU A 254 5.25 5.33 18.65
N SER A 255 6.01 6.42 18.78
CA SER A 255 5.78 7.47 19.77
C SER A 255 6.12 8.85 19.22
N ASP A 256 5.51 9.89 19.78
CA ASP A 256 5.85 11.28 19.47
C ASP A 256 7.03 11.72 20.34
N HIS A 257 8.22 11.72 19.77
CA HIS A 257 9.45 12.14 20.42
C HIS A 257 9.56 13.66 20.60
N SER A 258 8.67 14.43 19.96
CA SER A 258 8.65 15.89 20.10
C SER A 258 7.92 16.36 21.36
N ASN A 259 7.12 15.49 21.99
CA ASN A 259 6.20 15.81 23.08
C ASN A 259 5.26 16.99 22.76
N SER A 260 4.92 17.17 21.47
CA SER A 260 4.06 18.27 21.01
C SER A 260 2.67 17.80 20.55
N GLY A 261 2.36 16.51 20.73
CA GLY A 261 1.08 15.92 20.36
C GLY A 261 0.96 15.68 18.86
N LYS A 262 2.07 15.46 18.15
CA LYS A 262 2.05 15.14 16.73
C LYS A 262 1.37 13.80 16.48
N ALA A 263 0.51 13.75 15.47
CA ALA A 263 -0.24 12.54 15.15
C ALA A 263 0.69 11.38 14.77
N LEU A 264 0.45 10.21 15.38
CA LEU A 264 1.17 8.98 15.08
C LEU A 264 0.64 8.35 13.78
N PRO A 265 1.44 7.50 13.12
CA PRO A 265 0.98 6.73 11.98
C PRO A 265 -0.28 5.93 12.32
N ASN A 266 -1.32 6.08 11.52
CA ASN A 266 -2.62 5.53 11.80
C ASN A 266 -2.59 4.00 11.71
N ARG A 267 -3.02 3.37 12.80
CA ARG A 267 -3.03 1.92 12.94
C ARG A 267 -3.81 1.20 11.83
N ALA A 268 -4.91 1.78 11.34
CA ALA A 268 -5.69 1.18 10.28
C ALA A 268 -4.97 1.21 8.93
N TYR A 269 -4.18 2.25 8.64
CA TYR A 269 -3.39 2.34 7.42
C TYR A 269 -2.23 1.35 7.43
N LEU A 270 -1.53 1.21 8.56
CA LEU A 270 -0.50 0.18 8.72
C LEU A 270 -1.07 -1.23 8.63
N SER A 271 -2.25 -1.47 9.23
CA SER A 271 -2.95 -2.74 9.10
C SER A 271 -3.34 -3.05 7.65
N LEU A 272 -3.76 -2.04 6.88
CA LEU A 272 -4.12 -2.18 5.48
C LEU A 272 -2.89 -2.50 4.63
N HIS A 273 -1.79 -1.75 4.80
CA HIS A 273 -0.52 -2.03 4.11
C HIS A 273 0.00 -3.44 4.43
N ALA A 274 0.01 -3.85 5.69
CA ALA A 274 0.43 -5.21 6.09
C ALA A 274 -0.46 -6.30 5.49
N ALA A 275 -1.77 -6.08 5.42
CA ALA A 275 -2.70 -7.00 4.77
C ALA A 275 -2.41 -7.12 3.26
N ILE A 276 -2.11 -6.01 2.58
CA ILE A 276 -1.74 -5.99 1.16
C ILE A 276 -0.45 -6.81 0.93
N CYS A 277 0.57 -6.62 1.77
CA CYS A 277 1.80 -7.43 1.70
C CYS A 277 1.50 -8.92 1.87
N LYS A 278 0.71 -9.29 2.89
CA LYS A 278 0.30 -10.69 3.10
C LYS A 278 -0.42 -11.29 1.90
N VAL A 279 -1.30 -10.52 1.26
CA VAL A 279 -2.02 -10.97 0.05
C VAL A 279 -1.05 -11.19 -1.11
N LEU A 280 -0.16 -10.24 -1.39
CA LEU A 280 0.82 -10.36 -2.47
C LEU A 280 1.65 -11.64 -2.30
N HIS A 281 2.23 -11.85 -1.13
CA HIS A 281 3.10 -13.01 -0.88
C HIS A 281 2.34 -14.33 -0.81
N ALA A 282 1.18 -14.38 -0.15
CA ALA A 282 0.37 -15.59 -0.09
C ALA A 282 -0.28 -15.97 -1.44
N SER A 283 -0.39 -15.02 -2.38
CA SER A 283 -0.86 -15.30 -3.74
C SER A 283 0.18 -16.04 -4.60
N GLY A 284 1.46 -15.97 -4.24
CA GLY A 284 2.57 -16.49 -5.05
C GLY A 284 2.98 -15.59 -6.22
N ARG A 285 2.45 -14.36 -6.29
CA ARG A 285 2.66 -13.43 -7.41
C ARG A 285 3.69 -12.32 -7.15
N ALA A 286 4.41 -12.38 -6.03
CA ALA A 286 5.44 -11.39 -5.69
C ALA A 286 6.54 -11.33 -6.76
N GLU A 287 7.17 -12.47 -7.06
CA GLU A 287 8.25 -12.58 -8.05
C GLU A 287 7.78 -12.30 -9.49
N GLU A 288 6.51 -12.57 -9.79
CA GLU A 288 5.89 -12.18 -11.07
C GLU A 288 5.87 -10.65 -11.19
N LEU A 289 5.36 -9.95 -10.18
CA LEU A 289 5.26 -8.50 -10.19
C LEU A 289 6.62 -7.81 -10.12
N ASP A 290 7.57 -8.35 -9.38
CA ASP A 290 8.92 -7.82 -9.30
C ASP A 290 9.60 -7.86 -10.68
N ARG A 291 9.56 -9.02 -11.37
CA ARG A 291 10.08 -9.14 -12.75
C ARG A 291 9.45 -8.15 -13.71
N ILE A 292 8.11 -8.04 -13.69
CA ILE A 292 7.39 -7.07 -14.53
C ILE A 292 7.88 -5.64 -14.29
N LEU A 293 8.10 -5.25 -13.03
CA LEU A 293 8.56 -3.90 -12.70
C LEU A 293 10.04 -3.68 -13.00
N GLU A 294 10.88 -4.72 -12.91
CA GLU A 294 12.29 -4.70 -13.32
C GLU A 294 12.44 -4.51 -14.83
N ASP A 295 11.74 -5.32 -15.64
CA ASP A 295 11.74 -5.21 -17.10
C ASP A 295 11.36 -3.78 -17.55
N LEU A 296 10.33 -3.21 -16.90
CA LEU A 296 9.88 -1.83 -17.16
C LEU A 296 10.87 -0.75 -16.70
N ASN A 297 11.78 -1.04 -15.77
CA ASN A 297 12.83 -0.10 -15.32
C ASN A 297 14.01 -0.06 -16.29
N GLU A 298 14.39 -1.22 -16.83
CA GLU A 298 15.61 -1.37 -17.64
C GLU A 298 15.42 -0.89 -19.09
N GLY A 299 14.20 -0.49 -19.46
CA GLY A 299 13.89 -0.05 -20.82
C GLY A 299 13.91 -1.19 -21.85
N GLU A 300 14.07 -2.42 -21.38
CA GLU A 300 13.88 -3.62 -22.19
C GLU A 300 12.38 -3.74 -22.49
N THR A 301 12.02 -3.72 -23.77
CA THR A 301 10.70 -4.22 -24.17
C THR A 301 10.64 -5.70 -23.79
N PRO A 302 9.79 -6.13 -22.85
CA PRO A 302 9.81 -7.50 -22.38
C PRO A 302 9.49 -8.44 -23.54
N VAL A 303 10.21 -9.56 -23.60
CA VAL A 303 10.04 -10.57 -24.66
C VAL A 303 8.61 -11.09 -24.60
N LEU A 304 7.88 -10.83 -25.69
CA LEU A 304 6.49 -11.20 -25.92
C LEU A 304 6.25 -12.68 -25.60
N SER A 305 5.52 -12.98 -24.53
CA SER A 305 5.06 -14.34 -24.24
C SER A 305 3.71 -14.60 -24.92
N HIS A 306 3.54 -15.82 -25.44
CA HIS A 306 2.32 -16.24 -26.13
C HIS A 306 1.15 -16.62 -25.20
N ASP A 307 1.32 -16.53 -23.88
CA ASP A 307 0.38 -17.04 -22.86
C ASP A 307 -0.57 -15.99 -22.26
N GLY A 308 -0.49 -14.73 -22.71
CA GLY A 308 -1.36 -13.64 -22.24
C GLY A 308 -0.73 -12.71 -21.21
N SER A 309 0.47 -13.00 -20.68
CA SER A 309 1.17 -12.10 -19.75
C SER A 309 1.54 -10.74 -20.38
N THR A 310 1.53 -10.66 -21.72
CA THR A 310 1.77 -9.43 -22.49
C THR A 310 0.70 -8.36 -22.27
N ALA A 311 -0.57 -8.75 -22.05
CA ALA A 311 -1.64 -7.79 -21.73
C ALA A 311 -1.49 -7.22 -20.32
N ASP A 312 -1.12 -8.08 -19.36
CA ASP A 312 -0.83 -7.70 -17.98
C ASP A 312 0.40 -6.77 -17.91
N LEU A 313 1.45 -7.05 -18.69
CA LEU A 313 2.64 -6.21 -18.82
C LEU A 313 2.31 -4.80 -19.33
N LEU A 314 1.55 -4.68 -20.41
CA LEU A 314 1.17 -3.39 -20.98
C LEU A 314 0.25 -2.60 -20.04
N GLU A 315 -0.70 -3.27 -19.39
CA GLU A 315 -1.54 -2.62 -18.39
C GLU A 315 -0.70 -2.15 -17.20
N ILE A 316 0.14 -3.01 -16.62
CA ILE A 316 1.02 -2.64 -15.50
C ILE A 316 1.96 -1.48 -15.90
N ALA A 317 2.48 -1.46 -17.13
CA ALA A 317 3.27 -0.35 -17.65
C ALA A 317 2.47 0.97 -17.66
N LEU A 318 1.21 0.94 -18.12
CA LEU A 318 0.31 2.10 -18.09
C LEU A 318 -0.04 2.52 -16.66
N LEU A 319 -0.32 1.57 -15.77
CA LEU A 319 -0.63 1.85 -14.37
C LEU A 319 0.57 2.47 -13.65
N ARG A 320 1.78 2.04 -14.02
CA ARG A 320 3.04 2.57 -13.53
C ARG A 320 3.32 3.98 -14.05
N ALA A 321 3.10 4.24 -15.34
CA ALA A 321 3.29 5.56 -15.92
C ALA A 321 2.44 6.63 -15.21
N VAL A 322 1.20 6.29 -14.86
CA VAL A 322 0.31 7.18 -14.08
C VAL A 322 0.80 7.40 -12.65
N ALA A 323 1.54 6.45 -12.06
CA ALA A 323 2.05 6.57 -10.68
C ALA A 323 3.35 7.38 -10.56
N VAL A 324 4.01 7.71 -11.68
CA VAL A 324 5.27 8.49 -11.74
C VAL A 324 5.01 9.99 -11.92
N HIS A 325 3.79 10.37 -12.33
CA HIS A 325 3.31 11.76 -12.40
C HIS A 325 2.61 12.15 -11.10
#